data_AF-A0A1Y2IVJ3-F1
#
_entry.id   AF-A0A1Y2IVJ3-F1
#
_cell.length_a   1.000
_cell.length_b   1.000
_cell.length_c   1.000
_cell.angle_alpha   90.00
_cell.angle_beta   90.00
_cell.angle_gamma   90.00
#
_symmetry.space_group_name_H-M   'P 1'
#
loop_
_entity.id
_entity.type
_entity.pdbx_description
1 polymer ?
#
loop_
_entity_poly.entity_id
_entity_poly.type
_entity_poly.pdbx_seq_one_letter_code
_entity_poly.pdbx_strand_id
1 'polypeptide(L)'
;MPVHTDPKLAYTTVDPDPVTLTPTIYAAYKNYCPLCIPPTSNVASRLQDGKHEIVQIINRSPKGLAQMEWIKATNIIPNFDVDGMDNNIPLCMYHGLAWSAGHVVLCPPLEDLDVMIKFEEDDWKRRVKADVAVGDCPRRVPPLNKLSGYINCVLMGPLRPRYLSQLPRIAVSCCDTLFPHQFMHMLEHKVDAPNVRITGPARGSKRGKMNAPFDVGLLLNPPDDPAKWTLNPYACLTHATGLVNGAYIPADIFYARYSKTARRFQAVPMPNPIDAYEYRLLKLRELYSRTHEDLQVARTAATK
;
A
#
# COMPACT_ATOMS: atom_id res chain seq x y z
N MET A 1 30.92 15.53 -7.35
CA MET A 1 29.68 16.11 -7.91
C MET A 1 28.54 15.18 -7.52
N PRO A 2 27.47 15.65 -6.86
CA PRO A 2 26.36 14.78 -6.48
C PRO A 2 25.62 14.36 -7.76
N VAL A 3 25.53 13.05 -7.97
CA VAL A 3 24.78 12.46 -9.09
C VAL A 3 23.31 12.70 -8.79
N HIS A 4 22.70 13.66 -9.50
CA HIS A 4 21.25 13.77 -9.58
C HIS A 4 20.76 12.52 -10.32
N THR A 5 20.37 11.49 -9.57
CA THR A 5 19.62 10.37 -10.12
C THR A 5 18.23 10.88 -10.49
N ASP A 6 17.84 10.69 -11.75
CA ASP A 6 16.50 11.02 -12.23
C ASP A 6 15.47 10.27 -11.35
N PRO A 7 14.57 10.95 -10.64
CA PRO A 7 13.60 10.31 -9.75
C PRO A 7 12.59 9.41 -10.48
N LYS A 8 12.65 9.31 -11.82
CA LYS A 8 11.70 8.57 -12.65
C LYS A 8 12.06 7.11 -12.95
N LEU A 9 13.26 6.65 -12.63
CA LEU A 9 13.60 5.21 -12.64
C LEU A 9 13.41 4.66 -11.22
N ALA A 10 12.16 4.54 -10.81
CA ALA A 10 11.82 4.25 -9.41
C ALA A 10 12.19 2.81 -8.95
N TYR A 11 12.44 1.89 -9.89
CA TYR A 11 12.67 0.48 -9.58
C TYR A 11 13.63 -0.15 -10.59
N THR A 12 14.80 -0.57 -10.13
CA THR A 12 15.56 -1.64 -10.79
C THR A 12 15.11 -2.96 -10.16
N THR A 13 14.62 -3.86 -10.99
CA THR A 13 14.34 -5.25 -10.65
C THR A 13 15.69 -5.90 -10.35
N VAL A 14 16.03 -6.05 -9.08
CA VAL A 14 17.20 -6.86 -8.70
C VAL A 14 16.67 -8.28 -8.59
N ASP A 15 17.19 -9.22 -9.37
CA ASP A 15 16.93 -10.64 -9.15
C ASP A 15 17.33 -10.96 -7.70
N PRO A 16 16.37 -11.23 -6.79
CA PRO A 16 16.73 -11.83 -5.51
C PRO A 16 17.41 -13.17 -5.82
N ASP A 17 18.29 -13.67 -4.94
CA ASP A 17 18.87 -15.00 -5.08
C ASP A 17 17.72 -16.02 -5.28
N PRO A 18 17.47 -16.48 -6.53
CA PRO A 18 16.11 -16.82 -6.94
C PRO A 18 15.68 -18.21 -6.47
N VAL A 19 16.57 -18.93 -5.78
CA VAL A 19 16.46 -20.38 -5.60
C VAL A 19 15.74 -20.76 -4.29
N THR A 20 15.78 -19.94 -3.24
CA THR A 20 15.27 -20.34 -1.90
C THR A 20 14.07 -19.55 -1.39
N LEU A 21 13.99 -18.24 -1.64
CA LEU A 21 12.88 -17.40 -1.15
C LEU A 21 11.65 -17.47 -2.06
N THR A 22 11.86 -17.64 -3.35
CA THR A 22 10.83 -17.61 -4.40
C THR A 22 9.68 -18.59 -4.16
N PRO A 23 9.92 -19.88 -3.87
CA PRO A 23 8.82 -20.83 -3.64
C PRO A 23 8.01 -20.51 -2.38
N THR A 24 8.67 -20.03 -1.33
CA THR A 24 8.08 -19.74 -0.02
C THR A 24 7.17 -18.51 -0.09
N ILE A 25 7.60 -17.47 -0.81
CA ILE A 25 6.78 -16.28 -1.07
C ILE A 25 5.55 -16.68 -1.88
N TYR A 26 5.70 -17.38 -2.99
CA TYR A 26 4.54 -17.82 -3.78
C TYR A 26 3.56 -18.68 -2.99
N ALA A 27 4.06 -19.59 -2.14
CA ALA A 27 3.24 -20.41 -1.26
C ALA A 27 2.43 -19.56 -0.25
N ALA A 28 3.04 -18.52 0.33
CA ALA A 28 2.36 -17.60 1.26
C ALA A 28 1.16 -16.90 0.60
N TYR A 29 1.27 -16.58 -0.68
CA TYR A 29 0.18 -15.99 -1.48
C TYR A 29 -0.67 -17.03 -2.23
N LYS A 30 -0.60 -18.31 -1.83
CA LYS A 30 -1.35 -19.45 -2.42
C LYS A 30 -1.17 -19.59 -3.93
N ASN A 31 -0.02 -19.19 -4.43
CA ASN A 31 0.24 -19.07 -5.84
C ASN A 31 -0.80 -18.20 -6.57
N TYR A 32 -1.02 -16.97 -6.09
CA TYR A 32 -1.73 -15.91 -6.81
C TYR A 32 -1.05 -14.55 -6.69
N CYS A 33 -1.29 -13.68 -7.67
CA CYS A 33 -1.02 -12.26 -7.54
C CYS A 33 -2.08 -11.65 -6.61
N PRO A 34 -1.70 -11.01 -5.48
CA PRO A 34 -2.64 -10.44 -4.51
C PRO A 34 -3.39 -9.23 -5.08
N LEU A 35 -2.85 -8.60 -6.13
CA LEU A 35 -3.49 -7.47 -6.80
C LEU A 35 -4.49 -7.90 -7.89
N CYS A 36 -4.59 -9.19 -8.19
CA CYS A 36 -5.68 -9.70 -9.02
C CYS A 36 -6.92 -9.92 -8.14
N ILE A 37 -8.12 -9.57 -8.64
CA ILE A 37 -9.36 -10.05 -8.01
C ILE A 37 -9.33 -11.59 -8.08
N PRO A 38 -9.53 -12.31 -6.96
CA PRO A 38 -9.72 -13.75 -7.02
C PRO A 38 -10.98 -14.03 -7.83
N PRO A 39 -10.90 -14.69 -8.99
CA PRO A 39 -12.10 -14.93 -9.77
C PRO A 39 -13.02 -15.85 -8.98
N THR A 40 -14.31 -15.52 -8.97
CA THR A 40 -15.38 -16.33 -8.37
C THR A 40 -15.57 -17.69 -9.06
N SER A 41 -14.78 -17.99 -10.08
CA SER A 41 -14.81 -19.24 -10.84
C SER A 41 -13.43 -19.55 -11.40
N ASN A 42 -13.02 -20.83 -11.34
CA ASN A 42 -11.95 -21.63 -12.00
C ASN A 42 -10.94 -21.05 -13.03
N VAL A 43 -10.99 -19.78 -13.42
CA VAL A 43 -10.08 -19.05 -14.30
C VAL A 43 -9.09 -18.22 -13.49
N ALA A 44 -8.80 -18.64 -12.25
CA ALA A 44 -7.68 -18.06 -11.53
C ALA A 44 -6.44 -18.43 -12.33
N SER A 45 -5.76 -17.44 -12.90
CA SER A 45 -4.42 -17.62 -13.45
C SER A 45 -3.54 -18.05 -12.28
N ARG A 46 -3.50 -19.36 -12.01
CA ARG A 46 -2.55 -19.95 -11.08
C ARG A 46 -1.16 -19.47 -11.53
N LEU A 47 -0.25 -19.22 -10.60
CA LEU A 47 1.13 -18.78 -10.91
C LEU A 47 1.97 -19.85 -11.64
N GLN A 48 1.37 -20.71 -12.46
CA GLN A 48 1.99 -21.88 -13.07
C GLN A 48 2.86 -21.57 -14.30
N ASP A 49 2.83 -20.34 -14.84
CA ASP A 49 3.45 -20.04 -16.15
C ASP A 49 4.79 -19.29 -16.10
N GLY A 50 5.41 -19.09 -14.93
CA GLY A 50 6.71 -18.38 -14.84
C GLY A 50 6.68 -16.90 -15.28
N LYS A 51 5.49 -16.30 -15.45
CA LYS A 51 5.27 -14.89 -15.86
C LYS A 51 5.02 -13.95 -14.68
N HIS A 52 5.49 -14.33 -13.49
CA HIS A 52 5.26 -13.60 -12.27
C HIS A 52 6.60 -13.13 -11.71
N GLU A 53 6.59 -11.91 -11.19
CA GLU A 53 7.77 -11.24 -10.67
C GLU A 53 7.57 -11.02 -9.17
N ILE A 54 8.58 -11.36 -8.38
CA ILE A 54 8.61 -10.97 -6.98
C ILE A 54 9.18 -9.56 -6.92
N VAL A 55 8.37 -8.61 -6.44
CA VAL A 55 8.81 -7.23 -6.26
C VAL A 55 9.01 -6.93 -4.77
N GLN A 56 10.00 -6.09 -4.49
CA GLN A 56 10.29 -5.60 -3.15
C GLN A 56 9.49 -4.32 -2.87
N ILE A 57 8.87 -4.23 -1.69
CA ILE A 57 8.21 -3.00 -1.23
C ILE A 57 9.26 -1.91 -1.00
N ILE A 58 10.27 -2.20 -0.17
CA ILE A 58 11.49 -1.39 -0.05
C ILE A 58 12.58 -2.11 -0.83
N ASN A 59 13.04 -1.52 -1.94
CA ASN A 59 14.01 -2.14 -2.83
C ASN A 59 15.47 -1.84 -2.44
N ARG A 60 16.43 -2.49 -3.11
CA ARG A 60 17.88 -2.27 -2.89
C ARG A 60 18.44 -0.98 -3.50
N SER A 61 17.60 -0.08 -4.01
CA SER A 61 18.08 1.22 -4.50
C SER A 61 18.67 2.04 -3.34
N PRO A 62 19.53 3.04 -3.61
CA PRO A 62 20.02 3.95 -2.56
C PRO A 62 18.88 4.59 -1.74
N LYS A 63 17.75 4.90 -2.39
CA LYS A 63 16.54 5.41 -1.72
C LYS A 63 15.93 4.37 -0.80
N GLY A 64 15.78 3.12 -1.26
CA GLY A 64 15.22 2.04 -0.46
C GLY A 64 16.11 1.64 0.72
N LEU A 65 17.43 1.62 0.54
CA LEU A 65 18.38 1.41 1.63
C LEU A 65 18.29 2.53 2.69
N ALA A 66 18.18 3.79 2.26
CA ALA A 66 17.97 4.90 3.20
C ALA A 66 16.63 4.79 3.95
N GLN A 67 15.57 4.33 3.28
CA GLN A 67 14.27 4.03 3.91
C GLN A 67 14.39 2.92 4.96
N MET A 68 15.13 1.84 4.65
CA MET A 68 15.40 0.74 5.57
C MET A 68 16.17 1.21 6.80
N GLU A 69 17.25 1.98 6.61
CA GLU A 69 18.04 2.53 7.72
C GLU A 69 17.20 3.46 8.60
N TRP A 70 16.31 4.24 8.01
CA TRP A 70 15.36 5.06 8.77
C TRP A 70 14.39 4.22 9.62
N ILE A 71 13.81 3.13 9.08
CA ILE A 71 12.94 2.23 9.86
C ILE A 71 13.68 1.60 11.05
N LYS A 72 14.94 1.20 10.83
CA LYS A 72 15.80 0.63 11.88
C LYS A 72 16.14 1.66 12.96
N ALA A 73 16.59 2.83 12.55
CA ALA A 73 16.96 3.93 13.44
C ALA A 73 15.76 4.44 14.27
N THR A 74 14.56 4.41 13.70
CA THR A 74 13.33 4.79 14.40
C THR A 74 12.79 3.72 15.34
N ASN A 75 13.47 2.56 15.44
CA ASN A 75 13.06 1.41 16.26
C ASN A 75 11.63 0.93 15.98
N ILE A 76 11.15 1.12 14.74
CA ILE A 76 9.84 0.62 14.32
C ILE A 76 9.95 -0.88 14.04
N ILE A 77 10.95 -1.27 13.24
CA ILE A 77 11.32 -2.66 12.98
C ILE A 77 12.86 -2.75 12.93
N PRO A 78 13.52 -2.96 14.07
CA PRO A 78 14.98 -2.93 14.15
C PRO A 78 15.66 -4.05 13.34
N ASN A 79 14.95 -5.17 13.14
CA ASN A 79 15.46 -6.35 12.45
C ASN A 79 14.91 -6.49 11.02
N PHE A 80 14.48 -5.38 10.39
CA PHE A 80 13.92 -5.42 9.04
C PHE A 80 14.98 -5.83 8.01
N ASP A 81 14.63 -6.79 7.16
CA ASP A 81 15.48 -7.29 6.08
C ASP A 81 14.82 -7.02 4.73
N VAL A 82 15.60 -6.51 3.77
CA VAL A 82 15.16 -6.24 2.40
C VAL A 82 14.76 -7.53 1.68
N ASP A 83 15.38 -8.66 2.04
CA ASP A 83 15.05 -9.99 1.51
C ASP A 83 14.01 -10.72 2.36
N GLY A 84 13.52 -10.09 3.43
CA GLY A 84 12.48 -10.65 4.30
C GLY A 84 11.20 -10.95 3.55
N MET A 85 10.53 -12.06 3.90
CA MET A 85 9.27 -12.45 3.26
C MET A 85 8.20 -11.36 3.35
N ASP A 86 8.21 -10.57 4.44
CA ASP A 86 7.27 -9.48 4.71
C ASP A 86 7.58 -8.19 3.92
N ASN A 87 8.66 -8.15 3.13
CA ASN A 87 9.00 -7.08 2.20
C ASN A 87 8.77 -7.45 0.72
N ASN A 88 8.35 -8.68 0.43
CA ASN A 88 8.28 -9.22 -0.92
C ASN A 88 6.84 -9.60 -1.30
N ILE A 89 6.44 -9.25 -2.53
CA ILE A 89 5.09 -9.51 -3.04
C ILE A 89 5.14 -10.10 -4.46
N PRO A 90 4.45 -11.22 -4.73
CA PRO A 90 4.40 -11.80 -6.07
C PRO A 90 3.37 -11.10 -6.94
N LEU A 91 3.79 -10.50 -8.05
CA LEU A 91 2.92 -9.82 -8.99
C LEU A 91 2.87 -10.53 -10.35
N CYS A 92 1.71 -10.48 -11.01
CA CYS A 92 1.65 -10.83 -12.44
C CYS A 92 2.32 -9.76 -13.28
N MET A 93 2.75 -10.12 -14.49
CA MET A 93 3.41 -9.21 -15.44
C MET A 93 2.75 -7.81 -15.51
N TYR A 94 1.42 -7.72 -15.57
CA TYR A 94 0.71 -6.43 -15.66
C TYR A 94 0.82 -5.60 -14.38
N HIS A 95 0.67 -6.22 -13.22
CA HIS A 95 0.81 -5.54 -11.94
C HIS A 95 2.27 -5.20 -11.63
N GLY A 96 3.23 -6.04 -12.04
CA GLY A 96 4.66 -5.77 -11.97
C GLY A 96 5.04 -4.54 -12.81
N LEU A 97 4.52 -4.42 -14.04
CA LEU A 97 4.72 -3.22 -14.86
C LEU A 97 4.11 -1.96 -14.23
N ALA A 98 2.91 -2.05 -13.66
CA ALA A 98 2.27 -0.91 -12.98
C ALA A 98 3.03 -0.49 -11.71
N TRP A 99 3.54 -1.47 -10.96
CA TRP A 99 4.41 -1.27 -9.80
C TRP A 99 5.70 -0.55 -10.20
N SER A 100 6.44 -1.11 -11.16
CA SER A 100 7.71 -0.57 -11.65
C SER A 100 7.58 0.79 -12.33
N ALA A 101 6.40 1.13 -12.84
CA ALA A 101 6.10 2.47 -13.35
C ALA A 101 5.71 3.47 -12.24
N GLY A 102 5.59 3.04 -10.98
CA GLY A 102 5.14 3.87 -9.86
C GLY A 102 3.67 4.30 -9.98
N HIS A 103 2.84 3.56 -10.71
CA HIS A 103 1.41 3.87 -10.85
C HIS A 103 0.58 3.39 -9.65
N VAL A 104 1.08 2.39 -8.94
CA VAL A 104 0.46 1.77 -7.78
C VAL A 104 1.42 1.87 -6.61
N VAL A 105 0.89 2.17 -5.43
CA VAL A 105 1.62 2.06 -4.17
C VAL A 105 0.77 1.35 -3.14
N LEU A 106 1.39 0.49 -2.34
CA LEU A 106 0.73 -0.16 -1.21
C LEU A 106 0.92 0.68 0.06
N CYS A 107 -0.17 0.89 0.79
CA CYS A 107 -0.20 1.69 1.99
C CYS A 107 -1.15 1.06 3.02
N PRO A 108 -0.89 1.12 4.34
CA PRO A 108 -1.92 0.84 5.34
C PRO A 108 -3.17 1.70 5.07
N PRO A 109 -4.39 1.18 5.33
CA PRO A 109 -5.62 1.94 5.14
C PRO A 109 -5.68 3.16 6.06
N LEU A 110 -6.51 4.15 5.70
CA LEU A 110 -6.59 5.43 6.42
C LEU A 110 -6.88 5.26 7.91
N GLU A 111 -7.74 4.31 8.29
CA GLU A 111 -8.03 4.02 9.69
C GLU A 111 -6.84 3.40 10.44
N ASP A 112 -6.01 2.59 9.79
CA ASP A 112 -4.83 2.01 10.42
C ASP A 112 -3.77 3.09 10.60
N LEU A 113 -3.65 4.03 9.65
CA LEU A 113 -2.84 5.23 9.82
C LEU A 113 -3.32 6.07 11.01
N ASP A 114 -4.63 6.24 11.18
CA ASP A 114 -5.20 6.97 12.34
C ASP A 114 -4.90 6.25 13.67
N VAL A 115 -4.96 4.91 13.70
CA VAL A 115 -4.56 4.09 14.86
C VAL A 115 -3.07 4.27 15.16
N MET A 116 -2.21 4.21 14.14
CA MET A 116 -0.76 4.41 14.29
C MET A 116 -0.42 5.81 14.82
N ILE A 117 -1.08 6.85 14.28
CA ILE A 117 -0.88 8.25 14.71
C ILE A 117 -1.22 8.39 16.19
N LYS A 118 -2.42 7.95 16.57
CA LYS A 118 -2.88 8.06 17.95
C LYS A 118 -1.95 7.31 18.91
N PHE A 119 -1.53 6.10 18.52
CA PHE A 119 -0.62 5.31 19.32
C PHE A 119 0.72 6.01 19.54
N GLU A 120 1.36 6.55 18.49
CA GLU A 120 2.65 7.23 18.62
C GLU A 120 2.53 8.53 19.44
N GLU A 121 1.42 9.26 19.30
CA GLU A 121 1.14 10.43 20.14
C GLU A 121 1.02 10.07 21.63
N ASP A 122 0.32 8.97 21.94
CA ASP A 122 0.15 8.50 23.31
C ASP A 122 1.43 7.89 23.88
N ASP A 123 2.19 7.14 23.07
CA ASP A 123 3.51 6.62 23.44
C ASP A 123 4.50 7.76 23.70
N TRP A 124 4.46 8.82 22.90
CA TRP A 124 5.27 10.02 23.13
C TRP A 124 4.94 10.67 24.48
N LYS A 125 3.66 10.91 24.77
CA LYS A 125 3.23 11.47 26.08
C LYS A 125 3.68 10.59 27.23
N ARG A 126 3.59 9.25 27.07
CA ARG A 126 4.09 8.28 28.05
C ARG A 126 5.60 8.46 28.27
N ARG A 127 6.40 8.52 27.19
CA ARG A 127 7.85 8.69 27.26
C ARG A 127 8.25 10.02 27.91
N VAL A 128 7.53 11.10 27.62
CA VAL A 128 7.76 12.42 28.26
C VAL A 128 7.50 12.36 29.77
N LYS A 129 6.52 11.58 30.23
CA LYS A 129 6.20 11.46 31.66
C LYS A 129 7.00 10.39 32.41
N ALA A 130 7.78 9.59 31.69
CA ALA A 130 8.44 8.45 32.30
C ALA A 130 9.66 8.88 33.14
N ASP A 131 9.70 8.42 34.39
CA ASP A 131 10.77 8.68 35.36
C ASP A 131 11.92 7.66 35.23
N VAL A 132 12.40 7.49 33.99
CA VAL A 132 13.53 6.62 33.64
C VAL A 132 14.43 7.36 32.67
N ALA A 133 15.71 6.97 32.53
CA ALA A 133 16.58 7.59 31.53
C ALA A 133 15.98 7.48 30.12
N VAL A 134 16.30 8.41 29.23
CA VAL A 134 15.77 8.45 27.86
C VAL A 134 16.06 7.13 27.11
N GLY A 135 17.28 6.60 27.26
CA GLY A 135 17.69 5.33 26.65
C GLY A 135 16.91 4.11 27.17
N ASP A 136 16.38 4.17 28.40
CA ASP A 136 15.59 3.11 29.02
C ASP A 136 14.09 3.23 28.69
N CYS A 137 13.72 4.20 27.86
CA CYS A 137 12.34 4.45 27.47
C CYS A 137 12.14 4.25 25.96
N PRO A 138 12.30 3.01 25.44
CA PRO A 138 12.23 2.77 24.01
C PRO A 138 10.86 3.15 23.44
N ARG A 139 10.86 3.60 22.19
CA ARG A 139 9.65 3.77 21.38
C ARG A 139 8.94 2.41 21.28
N ARG A 140 7.63 2.43 21.39
CA ARG A 140 6.76 1.28 21.14
C ARG A 140 6.10 1.43 19.78
N VAL A 141 5.70 0.31 19.18
CA VAL A 141 4.85 0.30 17.98
C VAL A 141 3.47 -0.28 18.31
N PRO A 142 2.42 0.12 17.58
CA PRO A 142 1.12 -0.51 17.68
C PRO A 142 1.24 -2.03 17.53
N PRO A 143 0.66 -2.83 18.44
CA PRO A 143 0.62 -4.26 18.26
C PRO A 143 -0.22 -4.60 17.02
N LEU A 144 0.21 -5.61 16.27
CA LEU A 144 -0.36 -5.96 14.96
C LEU A 144 -1.87 -6.25 15.01
N ASN A 145 -2.36 -6.81 16.12
CA ASN A 145 -3.78 -7.08 16.36
C ASN A 145 -4.65 -5.83 16.55
N LYS A 146 -4.07 -4.62 16.55
CA LYS A 146 -4.79 -3.34 16.54
C LYS A 146 -4.96 -2.78 15.13
N LEU A 147 -4.27 -3.35 14.15
CA LEU A 147 -4.40 -2.98 12.75
C LEU A 147 -5.44 -3.87 12.07
N SER A 148 -6.10 -3.34 11.05
CA SER A 148 -7.18 -4.00 10.33
C SER A 148 -6.73 -5.25 9.57
N GLY A 149 -5.44 -5.36 9.26
CA GLY A 149 -4.90 -6.42 8.41
C GLY A 149 -5.05 -6.17 6.91
N TYR A 150 -5.70 -5.08 6.54
CA TYR A 150 -5.83 -4.66 5.15
C TYR A 150 -4.62 -3.84 4.73
N ILE A 151 -4.31 -3.91 3.43
CA ILE A 151 -3.35 -3.03 2.76
C ILE A 151 -4.08 -2.44 1.55
N ASN A 152 -4.06 -1.11 1.44
CA ASN A 152 -4.73 -0.39 0.38
C ASN A 152 -3.79 -0.16 -0.80
N CYS A 153 -4.37 -0.24 -1.99
CA CYS A 153 -3.72 0.03 -3.26
C CYS A 153 -4.05 1.46 -3.68
N VAL A 154 -3.11 2.39 -3.45
CA VAL A 154 -3.26 3.80 -3.79
C VAL A 154 -2.72 4.04 -5.20
N LEU A 155 -3.47 4.81 -5.99
CA LEU A 155 -3.13 5.10 -7.38
C LEU A 155 -2.48 6.47 -7.51
N MET A 156 -1.32 6.47 -8.14
CA MET A 156 -0.40 7.62 -8.16
C MET A 156 -0.38 8.35 -9.50
N GLY A 157 -1.09 7.85 -10.52
CA GLY A 157 -1.11 8.54 -11.80
C GLY A 157 -2.08 7.93 -12.81
N PRO A 158 -2.33 8.66 -13.91
CA PRO A 158 -3.15 8.16 -14.99
C PRO A 158 -2.47 6.95 -15.60
N LEU A 159 -3.18 5.83 -15.60
CA LEU A 159 -2.83 4.69 -16.43
C LEU A 159 -2.87 5.17 -17.87
N ARG A 160 -1.72 5.14 -18.57
CA ARG A 160 -1.62 5.71 -19.91
C ARG A 160 -2.81 5.23 -20.77
N PRO A 161 -3.63 6.13 -21.34
CA PRO A 161 -4.84 5.77 -22.08
C PRO A 161 -4.61 4.88 -23.31
N ARG A 162 -3.36 4.66 -23.74
CA ARG A 162 -3.04 3.80 -24.89
C ARG A 162 -3.54 2.36 -24.71
N TYR A 163 -3.75 1.92 -23.47
CA TYR A 163 -4.38 0.63 -23.19
C TYR A 163 -5.91 0.69 -23.20
N LEU A 164 -6.55 1.85 -23.03
CA LEU A 164 -8.02 1.97 -23.01
C LEU A 164 -8.66 1.93 -24.40
N SER A 165 -8.00 2.49 -25.42
CA SER A 165 -8.52 2.50 -26.80
C SER A 165 -8.36 1.16 -27.53
N GLN A 166 -7.58 0.24 -26.97
CA GLN A 166 -7.35 -1.11 -27.49
C GLN A 166 -7.96 -2.20 -26.58
N LEU A 167 -9.02 -1.87 -25.82
CA LEU A 167 -9.86 -2.88 -25.16
C LEU A 167 -11.11 -3.17 -26.03
N PRO A 168 -10.99 -3.84 -27.19
CA PRO A 168 -12.16 -4.26 -27.93
C PRO A 168 -12.85 -5.36 -27.11
N ARG A 169 -14.07 -5.10 -26.63
CA ARG A 169 -15.01 -6.13 -26.14
C ARG A 169 -14.38 -7.19 -25.19
N ILE A 170 -13.46 -6.79 -24.33
CA ILE A 170 -12.85 -7.73 -23.38
C ILE A 170 -13.86 -7.99 -22.27
N ALA A 171 -14.37 -9.23 -22.24
CA ALA A 171 -14.85 -9.85 -21.01
C ALA A 171 -13.79 -9.58 -19.95
N VAL A 172 -14.13 -8.84 -18.88
CA VAL A 172 -13.21 -8.38 -17.84
C VAL A 172 -12.44 -9.58 -17.29
N SER A 173 -11.33 -9.90 -17.94
CA SER A 173 -10.34 -10.84 -17.48
C SER A 173 -9.63 -10.13 -16.35
N CYS A 174 -9.61 -10.77 -15.18
CA CYS A 174 -9.00 -10.26 -13.95
C CYS A 174 -7.53 -9.82 -14.11
N CYS A 175 -6.89 -10.16 -15.24
CA CYS A 175 -5.48 -9.90 -15.53
C CYS A 175 -5.24 -8.62 -16.37
N ASP A 176 -6.22 -8.13 -17.13
CA ASP A 176 -6.02 -7.01 -18.08
C ASP A 176 -6.46 -5.65 -17.52
N THR A 177 -6.95 -5.63 -16.28
CA THR A 177 -7.56 -4.45 -15.69
C THR A 177 -6.90 -4.09 -14.35
N LEU A 178 -6.44 -2.85 -14.26
CA LEU A 178 -5.85 -2.30 -13.05
C LEU A 178 -6.95 -1.92 -12.04
N PHE A 179 -6.57 -1.82 -10.76
CA PHE A 179 -7.42 -1.72 -9.57
C PHE A 179 -8.75 -0.92 -9.67
N PRO A 180 -8.85 0.24 -10.35
CA PRO A 180 -10.13 0.95 -10.52
C PRO A 180 -11.20 0.17 -11.27
N HIS A 181 -10.79 -0.55 -12.30
CA HIS A 181 -11.71 -1.32 -13.15
C HIS A 181 -12.15 -2.59 -12.43
N GLN A 182 -11.25 -3.18 -11.66
CA GLN A 182 -11.52 -4.29 -10.74
C GLN A 182 -12.60 -3.91 -9.72
N PHE A 183 -12.44 -2.77 -9.03
CA PHE A 183 -13.44 -2.23 -8.11
C PHE A 183 -14.82 -2.04 -8.74
N MET A 184 -14.86 -1.44 -9.94
CA MET A 184 -16.11 -1.19 -10.64
C MET A 184 -16.77 -2.46 -11.10
N HIS A 185 -16.00 -3.45 -11.56
CA HIS A 185 -16.52 -4.77 -11.85
C HIS A 185 -17.20 -5.38 -10.62
N MET A 186 -16.56 -5.32 -9.44
CA MET A 186 -17.15 -5.82 -8.19
C MET A 186 -18.42 -5.06 -7.79
N LEU A 187 -18.43 -3.74 -7.90
CA LEU A 187 -19.61 -2.92 -7.59
C LEU A 187 -20.78 -3.18 -8.55
N GLU A 188 -20.51 -3.26 -9.86
CA GLU A 188 -21.54 -3.45 -10.89
C GLU A 188 -22.15 -4.86 -10.83
N HIS A 189 -21.35 -5.88 -10.55
CA HIS A 189 -21.78 -7.28 -10.57
C HIS A 189 -22.11 -7.84 -9.17
N LYS A 190 -22.01 -7.01 -8.12
CA LYS A 190 -22.22 -7.42 -6.71
C LYS A 190 -21.42 -8.68 -6.36
N VAL A 191 -20.18 -8.74 -6.84
CA VAL A 191 -19.30 -9.88 -6.61
C VAL A 191 -18.81 -9.84 -5.17
N ASP A 192 -19.03 -10.93 -4.43
CA ASP A 192 -18.43 -11.12 -3.12
C ASP A 192 -16.95 -11.47 -3.31
N ALA A 193 -16.09 -10.57 -2.84
CA ALA A 193 -14.64 -10.75 -2.80
C ALA A 193 -14.22 -10.76 -1.33
N PRO A 194 -14.10 -11.94 -0.68
CA PRO A 194 -13.95 -12.02 0.78
C PRO A 194 -12.66 -11.38 1.31
N ASN A 195 -11.65 -11.21 0.46
CA ASN A 195 -10.38 -10.58 0.81
C ASN A 195 -10.29 -9.11 0.35
N VAL A 196 -11.39 -8.53 -0.13
CA VAL A 196 -11.41 -7.15 -0.62
C VAL A 196 -12.45 -6.36 0.15
N ARG A 197 -12.04 -5.23 0.71
CA ARG A 197 -12.90 -4.30 1.40
C ARG A 197 -12.94 -2.98 0.65
N ILE A 198 -14.14 -2.42 0.58
CA ILE A 198 -14.40 -1.10 0.03
C ILE A 198 -14.67 -0.18 1.20
N THR A 199 -13.78 0.77 1.45
CA THR A 199 -13.96 1.79 2.47
C THR A 199 -14.71 2.97 1.85
N GLY A 200 -15.97 3.16 2.23
CA GLY A 200 -16.83 4.22 1.72
C GLY A 200 -18.26 4.11 2.25
N PRO A 201 -19.09 5.17 2.16
CA PRO A 201 -20.47 5.13 2.63
C PRO A 201 -21.22 3.95 2.01
N ALA A 202 -21.69 3.08 2.89
CA ALA A 202 -22.37 1.84 2.57
C ALA A 202 -23.54 2.04 1.60
N ARG A 203 -23.78 1.01 0.79
CA ARG A 203 -24.97 0.77 -0.05
C ARG A 203 -26.25 1.23 0.68
N GLY A 204 -26.71 2.45 0.40
CA GLY A 204 -27.89 3.01 1.07
C GLY A 204 -28.38 4.34 0.51
N SER A 205 -27.52 5.12 -0.18
CA SER A 205 -27.98 6.31 -0.89
C SER A 205 -28.78 5.88 -2.13
N LYS A 206 -30.11 6.01 -2.00
CA LYS A 206 -31.04 5.92 -3.12
C LYS A 206 -30.50 6.79 -4.27
N ARG A 207 -30.07 6.17 -5.36
CA ARG A 207 -29.68 6.78 -6.65
C ARG A 207 -28.82 8.06 -6.52
N GLY A 208 -27.50 7.91 -6.70
CA GLY A 208 -26.82 8.86 -7.61
C GLY A 208 -25.66 9.70 -7.09
N LYS A 209 -25.03 9.39 -5.95
CA LYS A 209 -23.74 10.04 -5.61
C LYS A 209 -22.71 9.01 -5.16
N MET A 210 -21.97 8.43 -6.12
CA MET A 210 -20.68 7.79 -5.87
C MET A 210 -19.62 8.87 -5.59
N ASN A 211 -19.85 9.69 -4.56
CA ASN A 211 -18.85 10.66 -4.08
C ASN A 211 -17.95 10.02 -3.00
N ALA A 212 -18.03 8.70 -2.83
CA ALA A 212 -17.16 7.97 -1.93
C ALA A 212 -15.74 7.99 -2.51
N PRO A 213 -14.71 8.34 -1.72
CA PRO A 213 -13.34 8.22 -2.17
C PRO A 213 -13.03 6.77 -2.56
N PHE A 214 -12.20 6.62 -3.60
CA PHE A 214 -11.72 5.33 -4.04
C PHE A 214 -10.71 4.77 -3.03
N ASP A 215 -11.20 4.00 -2.08
CA ASP A 215 -10.38 3.37 -1.04
C ASP A 215 -10.66 1.85 -1.00
N VAL A 216 -9.73 1.08 -1.58
CA VAL A 216 -9.87 -0.36 -1.75
C VAL A 216 -8.75 -1.07 -1.01
N GLY A 217 -9.13 -1.83 0.01
CA GLY A 217 -8.21 -2.61 0.83
C GLY A 217 -8.22 -4.08 0.45
N LEU A 218 -7.02 -4.66 0.44
CA LEU A 218 -6.78 -6.08 0.29
C LEU A 218 -6.40 -6.69 1.64
N LEU A 219 -7.10 -7.75 2.02
CA LEU A 219 -6.76 -8.53 3.21
C LEU A 219 -5.52 -9.37 2.90
N LEU A 220 -4.34 -8.82 3.21
CA LEU A 220 -3.06 -9.50 3.06
C LEU A 220 -2.50 -10.02 4.39
N ASN A 221 -3.02 -9.49 5.49
CA ASN A 221 -2.57 -9.77 6.84
C ASN A 221 -3.77 -10.12 7.72
N PRO A 222 -4.21 -11.38 7.82
CA PRO A 222 -5.38 -11.71 8.61
C PRO A 222 -5.19 -11.27 10.08
N PRO A 223 -6.05 -10.40 10.63
CA PRO A 223 -5.84 -9.81 11.97
C PRO A 223 -5.90 -10.86 13.08
N ASP A 224 -6.65 -11.94 12.85
CA ASP A 224 -6.82 -13.05 13.79
C ASP A 224 -5.64 -14.04 13.79
N ASP A 225 -4.72 -13.92 12.82
CA ASP A 225 -3.59 -14.84 12.68
C ASP A 225 -2.30 -14.11 12.23
N PRO A 226 -1.58 -13.45 13.17
CA PRO A 226 -0.32 -12.77 12.88
C PRO A 226 0.75 -13.64 12.24
N ALA A 227 0.72 -14.96 12.46
CA ALA A 227 1.68 -15.89 11.84
C ALA A 227 1.45 -16.05 10.33
N LYS A 228 0.30 -15.63 9.81
CA LYS A 228 -0.05 -15.63 8.38
C LYS A 228 0.10 -14.25 7.73
N TRP A 229 0.68 -13.27 8.42
CA TRP A 229 0.94 -11.97 7.82
C TRP A 229 1.98 -12.11 6.72
N THR A 230 1.66 -11.57 5.55
CA THR A 230 2.46 -11.70 4.34
C THR A 230 3.20 -10.42 3.98
N LEU A 231 2.76 -9.27 4.51
CA LEU A 231 3.42 -7.99 4.30
C LEU A 231 3.59 -7.22 5.60
N ASN A 232 4.67 -6.46 5.66
CA ASN A 232 4.90 -5.52 6.73
C ASN A 232 4.20 -4.19 6.46
N PRO A 233 3.25 -3.74 7.31
CA PRO A 233 2.54 -2.49 7.09
C PRO A 233 3.47 -1.26 7.20
N TYR A 234 4.54 -1.34 7.99
CA TYR A 234 5.49 -0.22 8.15
C TYR A 234 6.44 -0.10 6.96
N ALA A 235 6.76 -1.22 6.29
CA ALA A 235 7.46 -1.18 5.01
C ALA A 235 6.60 -0.48 3.94
N CYS A 236 5.31 -0.85 3.86
CA CYS A 236 4.33 -0.20 2.99
C CYS A 236 4.19 1.30 3.30
N LEU A 237 4.10 1.67 4.58
CA LEU A 237 4.04 3.07 5.03
C LEU A 237 5.26 3.88 4.57
N THR A 238 6.46 3.33 4.73
CA THR A 238 7.70 4.02 4.41
C THR A 238 7.85 4.21 2.90
N HIS A 239 7.48 3.17 2.15
CA HIS A 239 7.41 3.21 0.70
C HIS A 239 6.38 4.25 0.19
N ALA A 240 5.16 4.21 0.73
CA ALA A 240 4.09 5.16 0.42
C ALA A 240 4.47 6.62 0.72
N THR A 241 5.08 6.87 1.88
CA THR A 241 5.57 8.21 2.26
C THR A 241 6.54 8.78 1.21
N GLY A 242 7.38 7.93 0.61
CA GLY A 242 8.36 8.34 -0.40
C GLY A 242 7.80 8.57 -1.81
N LEU A 243 6.54 8.21 -2.08
CA LEU A 243 5.89 8.33 -3.38
C LEU A 243 4.72 9.32 -3.36
N VAL A 244 3.99 9.39 -2.25
CA VAL A 244 2.89 10.34 -2.07
C VAL A 244 3.41 11.76 -1.88
N ASN A 245 4.51 11.92 -1.17
CA ASN A 245 5.16 13.22 -1.01
C ASN A 245 5.88 13.63 -2.30
N GLY A 246 5.32 14.59 -3.04
CA GLY A 246 5.96 15.23 -4.20
C GLY A 246 5.54 14.74 -5.58
N ALA A 247 4.57 13.82 -5.68
CA ALA A 247 3.99 13.43 -6.96
C ALA A 247 2.85 14.38 -7.35
N TYR A 248 2.83 14.81 -8.61
CA TYR A 248 1.68 15.53 -9.18
C TYR A 248 0.56 14.52 -9.47
N ILE A 249 -0.19 14.17 -8.43
CA ILE A 249 -1.25 13.16 -8.47
C ILE A 249 -2.58 13.87 -8.71
N PRO A 250 -3.41 13.42 -9.67
CA PRO A 250 -4.70 14.04 -9.88
C PRO A 250 -5.65 13.76 -8.71
N ALA A 251 -6.43 14.77 -8.32
CA ALA A 251 -7.46 14.69 -7.28
C ALA A 251 -8.58 13.70 -7.64
N ASP A 252 -8.82 13.49 -8.95
CA ASP A 252 -9.74 12.50 -9.47
C ASP A 252 -8.99 11.44 -10.27
N ILE A 253 -9.36 10.18 -10.06
CA ILE A 253 -9.04 9.09 -10.97
C ILE A 253 -10.22 8.84 -11.89
N PHE A 254 -9.95 8.28 -13.07
CA PHE A 254 -11.00 7.95 -14.04
C PHE A 254 -11.08 6.44 -14.23
N TYR A 255 -12.30 5.91 -14.26
CA TYR A 255 -12.55 4.54 -14.67
C TYR A 255 -13.42 4.49 -15.93
N ALA A 256 -13.28 3.42 -16.72
CA ALA A 256 -14.13 3.20 -17.89
C ALA A 256 -15.40 2.44 -17.50
N ARG A 257 -16.56 3.11 -17.59
CA ARG A 257 -17.88 2.52 -17.37
C ARG A 257 -18.57 2.21 -18.69
N TYR A 258 -19.12 1.02 -18.88
CA TYR A 258 -19.94 0.77 -20.06
C TYR A 258 -21.30 1.46 -19.94
N SER A 259 -21.57 2.45 -20.80
CA SER A 259 -22.88 3.09 -20.89
C SER A 259 -23.77 2.31 -21.84
N LYS A 260 -24.79 1.63 -21.31
CA LYS A 260 -25.78 0.91 -22.14
C LYS A 260 -26.49 1.84 -23.12
N THR A 261 -26.80 3.07 -22.70
CA THR A 261 -27.46 4.08 -23.54
C THR A 261 -26.59 4.54 -24.70
N ALA A 262 -25.31 4.85 -24.43
CA ALA A 262 -24.39 5.32 -25.46
C ALA A 262 -23.69 4.17 -26.21
N ARG A 263 -23.93 2.91 -25.82
CA ARG A 263 -23.27 1.69 -26.29
C ARG A 263 -21.74 1.78 -26.35
N ARG A 264 -21.13 2.57 -25.48
CA ARG A 264 -19.69 2.84 -25.42
C ARG A 264 -19.22 2.95 -23.98
N PHE A 265 -17.92 2.74 -23.77
CA PHE A 265 -17.29 3.07 -22.50
C PHE A 265 -17.21 4.59 -22.33
N GLN A 266 -17.52 5.06 -21.12
CA GLN A 266 -17.43 6.45 -20.70
C GLN A 266 -16.46 6.55 -19.53
N ALA A 267 -15.58 7.55 -19.55
CA ALA A 267 -14.75 7.86 -18.40
C ALA A 267 -15.63 8.49 -17.31
N VAL A 268 -15.58 7.92 -16.11
CA VAL A 268 -16.29 8.44 -14.94
C VAL A 268 -15.24 8.83 -13.89
N PRO A 269 -15.24 10.09 -13.42
CA PRO A 269 -14.35 10.53 -12.36
C PRO A 269 -14.73 9.89 -11.02
N MET A 270 -13.74 9.57 -10.21
CA MET A 270 -13.88 9.14 -8.82
C MET A 270 -12.86 9.90 -7.96
N PRO A 271 -13.26 10.39 -6.78
CA PRO A 271 -12.33 11.08 -5.89
C PRO A 271 -11.19 10.16 -5.45
N ASN A 272 -9.95 10.63 -5.60
CA ASN A 272 -8.75 9.97 -5.09
C ASN A 272 -8.51 10.42 -3.64
N PRO A 273 -8.44 9.53 -2.63
CA PRO A 273 -8.19 9.92 -1.24
C PRO A 273 -6.73 10.37 -0.97
N ILE A 274 -6.00 10.78 -1.99
CA ILE A 274 -4.56 11.00 -1.92
C ILE A 274 -4.15 12.06 -0.90
N ASP A 275 -4.90 13.17 -0.80
CA ASP A 275 -4.65 14.22 0.19
C ASP A 275 -4.77 13.69 1.62
N ALA A 276 -5.75 12.79 1.86
CA ALA A 276 -5.96 12.18 3.16
C ALA A 276 -4.83 11.23 3.55
N TYR A 277 -4.27 10.52 2.56
CA TYR A 277 -3.08 9.70 2.70
C TYR A 277 -1.83 10.54 2.95
N GLU A 278 -1.59 11.56 2.13
CA GLU A 278 -0.44 12.45 2.23
C GLU A 278 -0.37 13.09 3.62
N TYR A 279 -1.48 13.68 4.07
CA TYR A 279 -1.56 14.30 5.40
C TYR A 279 -1.16 13.32 6.53
N ARG A 280 -1.70 12.10 6.52
CA ARG A 280 -1.44 11.09 7.57
C ARG A 280 -0.03 10.54 7.51
N LEU A 281 0.49 10.27 6.31
CA LEU A 281 1.85 9.78 6.09
C LEU A 281 2.89 10.83 6.52
N LEU A 282 2.68 12.11 6.18
CA LEU A 282 3.54 13.19 6.64
C LEU A 282 3.50 13.35 8.16
N LYS A 283 2.32 13.29 8.76
CA LYS A 283 2.16 13.33 10.22
C LYS A 283 2.90 12.17 10.89
N LEU A 284 2.74 10.93 10.41
CA LEU A 284 3.47 9.79 10.96
C LEU A 284 4.99 9.92 10.78
N ARG A 285 5.45 10.42 9.62
CA ARG A 285 6.87 10.69 9.40
C ARG A 285 7.41 11.68 10.43
N GLU A 286 6.71 12.79 10.67
CA GLU A 286 7.09 13.78 11.68
C GLU A 286 7.19 13.14 13.07
N LEU A 287 6.17 12.38 13.47
CA LEU A 287 6.12 11.71 14.78
C LEU A 287 7.26 10.68 14.95
N TYR A 288 7.53 9.87 13.92
CA TYR A 288 8.59 8.86 13.95
C TYR A 288 10.00 9.46 13.83
N SER A 289 10.14 10.65 13.25
CA SER A 289 11.41 11.37 13.15
C SER A 289 11.87 12.00 14.47
N ARG A 290 11.04 12.02 15.53
CA ARG A 290 11.45 12.53 16.84
C ARG A 290 12.59 11.70 17.44
N THR A 291 13.63 12.38 17.90
CA THR A 291 14.85 11.78 18.43
C THR A 291 14.87 11.72 19.97
N HIS A 292 15.98 11.19 20.53
CA HIS A 292 16.22 11.23 21.97
C HIS A 292 16.42 12.65 22.50
N GLU A 293 17.07 13.52 21.72
CA GLU A 293 17.25 14.93 22.05
C GLU A 293 15.90 15.64 22.15
N ASP A 294 15.00 15.40 21.19
CA ASP A 294 13.63 15.95 21.24
C ASP A 294 12.90 15.51 22.52
N LEU A 295 13.07 14.26 22.93
CA LEU A 295 12.45 13.73 24.14
C LEU A 295 13.03 14.39 25.40
N GLN A 296 14.34 14.62 25.44
CA GLN A 296 15.01 15.31 26.55
C GLN A 296 14.54 16.77 26.67
N VAL A 297 14.41 17.47 25.54
CA VAL A 297 13.85 18.83 25.51
C VAL A 297 12.41 18.83 26.03
N ALA A 298 11.57 17.91 25.55
CA ALA A 298 10.16 17.83 25.96
C ALA A 298 10.01 17.51 27.46
N ARG A 299 10.84 16.61 28.02
CA ARG A 299 10.87 16.31 29.45
C ARG A 299 11.25 17.53 30.29
N THR A 300 12.29 18.24 29.87
CA THR A 300 12.76 19.47 30.56
C THR A 300 11.70 20.58 30.51
N ALA A 301 10.93 20.65 29.44
CA ALA A 301 9.81 21.59 29.34
C ALA A 301 8.62 21.19 30.23
N ALA A 302 8.40 19.90 30.46
CA ALA A 302 7.28 19.41 31.28
C ALA A 302 7.51 19.48 32.79
N THR A 303 8.76 19.65 33.24
CA THR A 303 9.14 19.81 34.65
C THR A 303 9.21 21.26 35.12
N LYS A 304 9.08 22.22 34.19
CA LYS A 304 8.99 23.66 34.47
C LYS A 304 7.53 24.07 34.66
#